data_AF-A0A2N7XSR5-F1
#
_entry.id   AF-A0A2N7XSR5-F1
#
_cell.length_a   1.000
_cell.length_b   1.000
_cell.length_c   1.000
_cell.angle_alpha   90.00
_cell.angle_beta   90.00
_cell.angle_gamma   90.00
#
_symmetry.space_group_name_H-M   'P 1'
#
loop_
_entity.id
_entity.type
_entity.pdbx_description
1 polymer ?
#
loop_
_entity_poly.entity_id
_entity_poly.type
_entity_poly.pdbx_seq_one_letter_code
_entity_poly.pdbx_strand_id
1 'polypeptide(L)' 'PMVVGLGPLPWNGQPPSFALVDGDAGTVIFDPKPETRRLFEDRMAAANAAQIAADAGRLKPAVTADGRRIAVMLNVAAPE' A
#
# COMPACT_ATOMS: atom_id res chain seq x y z
N PRO A 1 -5.14 1.71 1.12
CA PRO A 1 -4.29 0.76 1.88
C PRO A 1 -5.11 0.14 3.01
N MET A 2 -4.92 -1.15 3.29
CA MET A 2 -5.63 -1.86 4.35
C MET A 2 -4.70 -2.90 4.98
N VAL A 3 -4.75 -3.01 6.31
CA VAL A 3 -4.15 -4.12 7.06
C VAL A 3 -5.27 -4.80 7.81
N VAL A 4 -5.42 -6.10 7.62
CA VAL A 4 -6.47 -6.93 8.24
C VAL A 4 -5.86 -7.97 9.16
N GLY A 5 -6.68 -8.58 10.03
CA GLY A 5 -6.21 -9.66 10.88
C GLY A 5 -5.32 -9.22 12.05
N LEU A 6 -5.42 -7.97 12.51
CA LEU A 6 -4.66 -7.43 13.65
C LEU A 6 -4.98 -8.10 15.00
N GLY A 7 -6.03 -8.94 15.05
CA GLY A 7 -6.54 -9.52 16.29
C GLY A 7 -7.19 -8.48 17.20
N PRO A 8 -7.50 -8.85 18.46
CA PRO A 8 -8.05 -7.92 19.43
C PRO A 8 -7.01 -6.87 19.84
N LEU A 9 -7.39 -5.60 19.79
CA LEU A 9 -6.54 -4.48 20.20
C LEU A 9 -6.82 -4.13 21.67
N PRO A 10 -5.79 -3.82 22.49
CA PRO A 10 -5.89 -3.75 23.95
C PRO A 10 -6.54 -2.45 24.46
N TRP A 11 -7.37 -1.78 23.67
CA TRP A 11 -7.92 -0.47 24.01
C TRP A 11 -9.09 -0.61 24.98
N ASN A 12 -8.80 -0.50 26.28
CA ASN A 12 -9.81 -0.45 27.33
C ASN A 12 -10.42 0.96 27.42
N GLY A 13 -11.22 1.32 26.42
CA GLY A 13 -12.06 2.53 26.41
C GLY A 13 -11.44 3.78 25.75
N GLN A 14 -10.11 3.84 25.61
CA GLN A 14 -9.44 4.95 24.94
C GLN A 14 -8.62 4.45 23.74
N PRO A 15 -9.19 4.44 22.52
CA PRO A 15 -8.45 4.11 21.31
C PRO A 15 -7.46 5.25 20.96
N PRO A 16 -6.46 4.96 20.11
CA PRO A 16 -5.53 5.97 19.61
C PRO A 16 -6.25 7.00 18.75
N SER A 17 -5.75 8.22 18.79
CA SER A 17 -6.31 9.34 18.02
C SER A 17 -5.90 9.31 16.55
N PHE A 18 -4.77 8.65 16.25
CA PHE A 18 -4.16 8.65 14.92
C PHE A 18 -3.49 7.32 14.63
N ALA A 19 -3.56 6.90 13.37
CA ALA A 19 -2.91 5.69 12.89
C ALA A 19 -2.26 5.93 11.53
N LEU A 20 -1.05 5.42 11.36
CA LEU A 20 -0.41 5.25 10.06
C LEU A 20 -0.61 3.81 9.62
N VAL A 21 -1.11 3.60 8.40
CA VAL A 21 -1.40 2.27 7.85
C VAL A 21 -0.54 2.06 6.61
N ASP A 22 0.41 1.15 6.72
CA ASP A 22 1.24 0.68 5.61
C ASP A 22 0.69 -0.66 5.11
N GLY A 23 -0.06 -0.62 4.00
CA GLY A 23 -0.62 -1.82 3.39
C GLY A 23 0.43 -2.71 2.71
N ASP A 24 1.55 -2.13 2.29
CA ASP A 24 2.60 -2.84 1.56
C ASP A 24 3.48 -3.62 2.53
N ALA A 25 3.84 -3.01 3.66
CA ALA A 25 4.57 -3.67 4.74
C ALA A 25 3.66 -4.48 5.70
N GLY A 26 2.34 -4.31 5.59
CA GLY A 26 1.38 -4.93 6.51
C GLY A 26 1.47 -4.40 7.95
N THR A 27 1.85 -3.13 8.13
CA THR A 27 2.09 -2.53 9.45
C THR A 27 1.13 -1.40 9.78
N VAL A 28 0.79 -1.27 11.06
CA VAL A 28 0.01 -0.14 11.58
C VAL A 28 0.74 0.45 12.77
N ILE A 29 0.90 1.78 12.80
CA ILE A 29 1.53 2.49 13.90
C ILE A 29 0.52 3.48 14.48
N PHE A 30 0.17 3.28 15.74
CA PHE A 30 -0.78 4.13 16.47
C PHE A 30 -0.05 5.24 17.24
N ASP A 31 -0.64 6.44 17.26
CA ASP A 31 -0.10 7.66 17.89
C ASP A 31 1.43 7.83 17.72
N PRO A 32 1.94 7.76 16.47
CA PRO A 32 3.36 7.81 16.15
C PRO A 32 4.01 9.11 16.57
N LYS A 33 5.28 9.01 17.00
CA LYS A 33 6.18 10.14 17.21
C LYS A 33 6.39 10.93 15.91
N PRO A 34 6.72 12.24 15.98
CA PRO A 34 6.95 13.06 14.79
C PRO A 34 7.98 12.49 13.81
N GLU A 35 9.07 11.90 14.30
CA GLU A 35 10.10 11.28 13.45
C GLU A 35 9.54 10.09 12.66
N THR A 36 8.72 9.25 13.31
CA THR A 36 8.05 8.12 12.65
C THR A 36 7.07 8.58 11.59
N ARG A 37 6.37 9.71 11.82
CA ARG A 37 5.49 10.32 10.81
C ARG A 37 6.28 10.76 9.58
N ARG A 38 7.40 11.44 9.79
CA ARG A 38 8.27 11.90 8.69
C ARG A 38 8.81 10.75 7.85
N LEU A 39 9.33 9.70 8.49
CA LEU A 39 9.79 8.49 7.78
C LEU A 39 8.68 7.81 6.98
N PHE A 40 7.44 7.85 7.49
CA PHE A 40 6.29 7.31 6.78
C PHE A 40 5.90 8.18 5.57
N GLU A 41 5.96 9.50 5.69
CA GLU A 41 5.75 10.43 4.58
C GLU A 41 6.76 10.20 3.45
N ASP A 42 8.03 9.96 3.77
CA ASP A 42 9.06 9.62 2.78
C ASP A 42 8.72 8.33 2.02
N ARG A 43 8.22 7.31 2.72
CA ARG A 43 7.76 6.04 2.10
C ARG A 43 6.54 6.25 1.20
N MET A 44 5.59 7.06 1.64
CA MET A 44 4.41 7.41 0.84
C MET A 44 4.81 8.15 -0.45
N ALA A 45 5.80 9.04 -0.38
CA ALA A 45 6.33 9.73 -1.56
C ALA A 45 6.97 8.74 -2.55
N ALA A 46 7.75 7.76 -2.06
CA ALA A 46 8.33 6.72 -2.88
C ALA A 46 7.27 5.82 -3.53
N ALA A 47 6.24 5.40 -2.77
CA ALA A 47 5.13 4.62 -3.29
C ALA A 47 4.35 5.38 -4.38
N ASN A 48 4.10 6.67 -4.17
CA ASN A 48 3.44 7.52 -5.17
C ASN A 48 4.29 7.67 -6.45
N ALA A 49 5.62 7.83 -6.32
CA ALA A 49 6.52 7.88 -7.46
C ALA A 49 6.53 6.55 -8.26
N ALA A 50 6.50 5.41 -7.55
CA ALA A 50 6.39 4.10 -8.18
C ALA A 50 5.07 3.93 -8.94
N GLN A 51 3.95 4.40 -8.37
CA GLN A 51 2.65 4.38 -9.03
C GLN A 51 2.66 5.22 -10.32
N ILE A 52 3.22 6.44 -10.28
CA ILE A 52 3.33 7.29 -11.47
C ILE A 52 4.14 6.60 -12.58
N ALA A 53 5.26 5.95 -12.22
CA ALA A 53 6.07 5.20 -13.18
C ALA A 53 5.32 4.00 -13.77
N ALA A 54 4.54 3.29 -12.96
CA ALA A 54 3.69 2.19 -13.40
C ALA A 54 2.59 2.67 -14.37
N ASP A 55 1.94 3.79 -14.06
CA ASP A 55 0.89 4.38 -14.89
C ASP A 55 1.42 4.78 -16.27
N ALA A 56 2.63 5.34 -16.35
CA ALA A 56 3.29 5.65 -17.62
C ALA A 56 3.56 4.39 -18.48
N GLY A 57 3.65 3.22 -17.85
CA GLY A 57 3.83 1.92 -18.50
C GLY A 57 2.53 1.19 -18.84
N ARG A 58 1.36 1.72 -18.47
CA ARG A 58 0.08 0.99 -18.48
C ARG A 58 -0.31 0.34 -19.82
N LEU A 59 0.08 0.95 -20.94
CA LEU A 59 -0.23 0.44 -22.29
C LEU A 59 0.85 -0.46 -22.89
N LYS A 60 1.98 -0.65 -22.19
CA LYS A 60 3.07 -1.52 -22.66
C LYS A 60 2.67 -2.98 -22.53
N PRO A 61 3.15 -3.87 -23.42
CA PRO A 61 2.94 -5.30 -23.26
C PRO A 61 3.62 -5.81 -21.98
N ALA A 62 3.00 -6.77 -21.30
CA ALA A 62 3.61 -7.47 -20.18
C ALA A 62 4.63 -8.49 -20.70
N VAL A 63 5.90 -8.25 -20.37
CA VAL A 63 7.04 -9.05 -20.82
C VAL A 63 7.95 -9.31 -19.62
N THR A 64 8.38 -10.56 -19.43
CA THR A 64 9.37 -10.94 -18.42
C THR A 64 10.77 -10.45 -18.79
N ALA A 65 11.71 -10.50 -17.84
CA ALA A 65 13.08 -10.02 -18.06
C ALA A 65 13.83 -10.77 -19.20
N ASP A 66 13.45 -12.02 -19.48
CA ASP A 66 13.98 -12.85 -20.57
C ASP A 66 13.20 -12.72 -21.89
N GLY A 67 12.23 -11.80 -21.97
CA GLY A 67 11.52 -11.47 -23.22
C GLY A 67 10.23 -12.25 -23.48
N ARG A 68 9.82 -13.15 -22.58
CA ARG A 68 8.57 -13.90 -22.73
C ARG A 68 7.35 -13.00 -22.48
N ARG A 69 6.43 -12.97 -23.45
CA ARG A 69 5.13 -12.28 -23.29
C ARG A 69 4.19 -13.07 -22.40
N ILE A 70 3.48 -12.37 -21.52
CA ILE A 70 2.44 -12.93 -20.65
C ILE A 70 1.15 -12.13 -20.77
N ALA A 71 0.00 -12.76 -20.49
CA ALA A 71 -1.28 -12.09 -20.41
C ALA A 71 -1.54 -11.64 -18.96
N VAL A 72 -1.90 -10.37 -18.79
CA VAL A 72 -2.34 -9.79 -17.52
C VAL A 72 -3.78 -9.33 -17.70
N MET A 73 -4.68 -9.84 -16.86
CA MET A 73 -6.12 -9.60 -16.93
C MET A 73 -6.61 -9.06 -15.60
N LEU A 74 -7.74 -8.37 -15.60
CA LEU A 74 -8.39 -7.89 -14.38
C LEU A 74 -9.42 -8.91 -13.90
N ASN A 75 -9.40 -9.23 -12.61
CA ASN A 75 -10.51 -9.92 -11.97
C ASN A 75 -11.65 -8.92 -11.77
N VAL A 76 -12.74 -9.10 -12.51
CA VAL A 76 -13.93 -8.23 -12.45
C VAL A 76 -15.07 -9.04 -11.87
N ALA A 77 -15.59 -8.62 -10.71
CA ALA A 77 -16.68 -9.30 -10.03
C ALA A 77 -18.07 -8.77 -10.47
N ALA A 78 -18.13 -7.51 -10.88
CA ALA A 78 -19.31 -6.80 -11.36
C ALA A 78 -18.88 -5.72 -12.37
N PRO A 79 -19.75 -5.26 -13.29
CA PRO A 79 -19.39 -4.39 -14.41
C PRO A 79 -19.07 -2.93 -14.04
N GLU A 80 -19.45 -2.46 -12.85
CA GLU A 80 -19.11 -1.16 -12.27
C GLU A 80 -17.66 -1.04 -11.76
#